data_AF-A0AAU9L7S4-F1
#
_entry.id   AF-A0AAU9L7S4-F1
#
_cell.length_a   1.000
_cell.length_b   1.000
_cell.length_c   1.000
_cell.angle_alpha   90.00
_cell.angle_beta   90.00
_cell.angle_gamma   90.00
#
_symmetry.space_group_name_H-M   'P 1'
#
loop_
_entity.id
_entity.type
_entity.pdbx_description
1 polymer ?
#
loop_
_entity_poly.entity_id
_entity_poly.type
_entity_poly.pdbx_seq_one_letter_code
_entity_poly.pdbx_strand_id
1 'polypeptide(L)'
;MTFARPSFFTCFLAYVALFLAVGLVEVAGKPKFIDEDVGKNIVEIVQARGFDVQTHKVTTADNYILTMYRLLKTYEENAGYDVWLANNRGTTWSREHVTYTDDDDEFWDFTWEDMEETTVAFAGFSFDQELAKQVSYFAALAPVAWTGHLTARIFKTMAVTHLDKLYQILGIREFTTKNKFIQELVGGFACTIADDLCTSAITMVVGSSVNTNVSRIAVYISQTPAGTSVKNMAHYAQNIRDNTFASYDYGCKCKRKKGLDKCSESK
;
A
#
# COMPACT_ATOMS: atom_id res chain seq x y z
N MET A 1 50.39 25.50 -39.05
CA MET A 1 50.04 24.79 -37.81
C MET A 1 48.55 24.87 -37.63
N THR A 2 47.84 23.86 -38.12
CA THR A 2 46.37 23.77 -38.11
C THR A 2 46.00 22.65 -37.14
N PHE A 3 45.47 23.02 -35.98
CA PHE A 3 44.86 22.07 -35.05
C PHE A 3 43.59 21.52 -35.71
N ALA A 4 43.63 20.26 -36.14
CA ALA A 4 42.46 19.56 -36.64
C ALA A 4 41.44 19.39 -35.49
N ARG A 5 40.23 19.91 -35.68
CA ARG A 5 39.12 19.67 -34.75
C ARG A 5 38.76 18.17 -34.80
N PRO A 6 38.65 17.48 -33.66
CA PRO A 6 38.23 16.08 -33.65
C PRO A 6 36.82 15.95 -34.23
N SER A 7 36.57 14.88 -34.99
CA SER A 7 35.26 14.61 -35.57
C SER A 7 34.25 14.27 -34.48
N PHE A 8 32.96 14.54 -34.73
CA PHE A 8 31.88 14.27 -33.78
C PHE A 8 31.88 12.81 -33.28
N PHE A 9 32.37 11.89 -34.11
CA PHE A 9 32.49 10.47 -33.81
C PHE A 9 33.57 10.15 -32.77
N THR A 10 34.70 10.87 -32.76
CA THR A 10 35.76 10.67 -31.75
C THR A 10 35.41 11.28 -30.41
N CYS A 11 34.67 12.39 -30.36
CA CYS A 11 34.08 12.90 -29.11
C CYS A 11 33.00 11.96 -28.56
N PHE A 12 32.15 11.39 -29.42
CA PHE A 12 31.10 10.45 -29.00
C PHE A 12 31.69 9.16 -28.41
N LEU A 13 32.71 8.59 -29.05
CA LEU A 13 33.41 7.40 -28.53
C LEU A 13 34.13 7.68 -27.21
N ALA A 14 34.73 8.87 -27.04
CA ALA A 14 35.33 9.26 -25.77
C ALA A 14 34.27 9.44 -24.66
N TYR A 15 33.08 9.95 -24.99
CA TYR A 15 31.97 10.11 -24.05
C TYR A 15 31.35 8.77 -23.65
N VAL A 16 31.20 7.84 -24.60
CA VAL A 16 30.76 6.46 -24.34
C VAL A 16 31.81 5.69 -23.53
N ALA A 17 33.10 5.86 -23.81
CA ALA A 17 34.17 5.25 -23.01
C ALA A 17 34.21 5.81 -21.58
N LEU A 18 33.94 7.12 -21.39
CA LEU A 18 33.81 7.72 -20.06
C LEU A 18 32.55 7.20 -19.34
N PHE A 19 31.43 7.03 -20.04
CA PHE A 19 30.21 6.41 -19.49
C PHE A 19 30.41 4.94 -19.11
N LEU A 20 31.17 4.17 -19.91
CA LEU A 20 31.51 2.78 -19.61
C LEU A 20 32.55 2.67 -18.47
N ALA A 21 33.47 3.63 -18.35
CA ALA A 21 34.44 3.69 -17.24
C ALA A 21 33.79 4.14 -15.92
N VAL A 22 32.80 5.04 -15.96
CA VAL A 22 31.98 5.43 -14.80
C VAL A 22 30.97 4.33 -14.44
N GLY A 23 30.51 3.53 -15.42
CA GLY A 23 29.66 2.36 -15.20
C GLY A 23 30.35 1.15 -14.55
N LEU A 24 31.66 1.23 -14.29
CA LEU A 24 32.46 0.22 -13.58
C LEU A 24 33.06 0.74 -12.26
N VAL A 25 32.51 1.83 -11.69
CA VAL A 25 32.62 2.00 -10.24
C VAL A 25 31.66 0.99 -9.63
N GLU A 26 32.15 -0.23 -9.43
CA GLU A 26 31.57 -1.12 -8.43
C GLU A 26 31.44 -0.29 -7.15
N VAL A 27 30.20 0.01 -6.76
CA VAL A 27 29.90 0.31 -5.37
C VAL A 27 30.19 -1.00 -4.64
N ALA A 28 31.47 -1.23 -4.34
CA ALA A 28 31.94 -2.22 -3.39
C ALA A 28 31.53 -1.72 -1.99
N GLY A 29 30.21 -1.65 -1.78
CA GLY A 29 29.62 -1.51 -0.48
C GLY A 29 29.93 -2.78 0.31
N LYS A 30 30.42 -2.61 1.54
CA LYS A 30 30.61 -3.66 2.55
C LYS A 30 29.47 -4.69 2.47
N PRO A 31 29.73 -6.00 2.71
CA PRO A 31 28.70 -7.02 2.67
C PRO A 31 27.49 -6.55 3.46
N LYS A 32 26.40 -6.31 2.74
CA LYS A 32 25.17 -5.76 3.32
C LYS A 32 24.70 -6.81 4.30
N PHE A 33 24.79 -6.54 5.60
CA PHE A 33 24.18 -7.39 6.61
C PHE A 33 22.71 -7.53 6.22
N ILE A 34 22.32 -8.73 5.79
CA ILE A 34 20.94 -9.06 5.46
C ILE A 34 20.33 -9.51 6.77
N ASP A 35 19.42 -8.69 7.31
CA ASP A 35 18.67 -9.04 8.51
C ASP A 35 17.99 -10.41 8.31
N GLU A 36 18.06 -11.25 9.33
CA GLU A 36 17.60 -12.64 9.28
C GLU A 36 16.09 -12.80 9.06
N ASP A 37 15.31 -11.73 9.24
CA ASP A 37 13.86 -11.74 8.98
C ASP A 37 13.51 -11.44 7.52
N VAL A 38 14.49 -11.05 6.69
CA VAL A 38 14.25 -10.82 5.27
C VAL A 38 13.80 -12.13 4.62
N GLY A 39 12.60 -12.12 4.04
CA GLY A 39 12.00 -13.28 3.37
C GLY A 39 11.26 -14.25 4.29
N LYS A 40 11.28 -14.04 5.62
CA LYS A 40 10.44 -14.80 6.55
C LYS A 40 8.99 -14.32 6.50
N ASN A 41 8.05 -15.24 6.69
CA ASN A 41 6.65 -14.91 6.92
C ASN A 41 6.42 -14.52 8.39
N ILE A 42 5.26 -13.94 8.70
CA ILE A 42 4.94 -13.45 10.05
C ILE A 42 4.98 -14.54 11.11
N VAL A 43 4.58 -15.78 10.80
CA VAL A 43 4.62 -16.91 11.74
C VAL A 43 6.06 -17.23 12.12
N GLU A 44 6.96 -17.31 11.14
CA GLU A 44 8.39 -17.54 11.36
C GLU A 44 9.03 -16.41 12.17
N ILE A 45 8.66 -15.15 11.88
CA ILE A 45 9.14 -13.97 12.62
C ILE A 45 8.72 -14.06 14.09
N VAL A 46 7.43 -14.33 14.35
CA VAL A 46 6.85 -14.39 15.70
C VAL A 46 7.44 -15.56 16.50
N GLN A 47 7.55 -16.74 15.89
CA GLN A 47 8.15 -17.93 16.51
C GLN A 47 9.63 -17.74 16.83
N ALA A 48 10.40 -17.06 15.97
CA ALA A 48 11.80 -16.72 16.23
C ALA A 48 11.98 -15.83 17.47
N ARG A 49 10.91 -15.16 17.93
CA ARG A 49 10.88 -14.32 19.14
C ARG A 49 10.32 -15.03 20.37
N GLY A 50 10.10 -16.35 20.27
CA GLY A 50 9.64 -17.19 21.39
C GLY A 50 8.13 -17.25 21.58
N PHE A 51 7.36 -16.58 20.72
CA PHE A 51 5.89 -16.60 20.78
C PHE A 51 5.35 -17.80 20.00
N ASP A 52 4.35 -18.47 20.57
CA ASP A 52 3.52 -19.39 19.81
C ASP A 52 2.43 -18.60 19.09
N VAL A 53 2.03 -19.03 17.89
CA VAL A 53 0.99 -18.39 17.12
C VAL A 53 -0.03 -19.41 16.64
N GLN A 54 -1.31 -19.17 16.90
CA GLN A 54 -2.41 -19.84 16.22
C GLN A 54 -2.76 -19.05 14.96
N THR A 55 -3.00 -19.74 13.86
CA THR A 55 -3.56 -19.15 12.64
C THR A 55 -5.04 -19.52 12.56
N HIS A 56 -5.88 -18.51 12.40
CA HIS A 56 -7.33 -18.64 12.28
C HIS A 56 -7.78 -18.10 10.92
N LYS A 57 -8.82 -18.72 10.37
CA LYS A 57 -9.49 -18.25 9.16
C LYS A 57 -10.89 -17.78 9.52
N VAL A 58 -11.22 -16.55 9.16
CA VAL A 58 -12.53 -15.94 9.41
C VAL A 58 -13.17 -15.61 8.07
N THR A 59 -14.39 -16.11 7.85
CA THR A 59 -15.16 -15.81 6.65
C THR A 59 -16.07 -14.62 6.90
N THR A 60 -15.92 -13.55 6.11
CA THR A 60 -16.77 -12.36 6.17
C THR A 60 -18.17 -12.65 5.60
N ALA A 61 -19.14 -11.77 5.89
CA ALA A 61 -20.50 -11.91 5.36
C ALA A 61 -20.57 -11.91 3.83
N ASP A 62 -19.61 -11.25 3.18
CA ASP A 62 -19.44 -11.19 1.74
C ASP A 62 -18.41 -12.21 1.20
N ASN A 63 -18.06 -13.22 2.00
CA ASN A 63 -17.30 -14.41 1.63
C ASN A 63 -15.78 -14.25 1.40
N TYR A 64 -15.17 -13.17 1.86
CA TYR A 64 -13.70 -13.12 1.98
C TYR A 64 -13.25 -13.99 3.14
N ILE A 65 -12.10 -14.64 2.99
CA ILE A 65 -11.50 -15.47 4.01
C ILE A 65 -10.25 -14.75 4.54
N LEU A 66 -10.39 -14.15 5.71
CA LEU A 66 -9.35 -13.39 6.37
C LEU A 66 -8.48 -14.29 7.25
N THR A 67 -7.17 -14.10 7.19
CA THR A 67 -6.24 -14.75 8.11
C THR A 67 -6.05 -13.89 9.34
N MET A 68 -6.30 -14.43 10.51
CA MET A 68 -6.00 -13.80 11.79
C MET A 68 -4.93 -14.61 12.52
N TYR A 69 -3.99 -13.90 13.16
CA TYR A 69 -2.98 -14.52 14.01
C TYR A 69 -3.30 -14.23 15.46
N ARG A 70 -3.30 -15.26 16.30
CA ARG A 70 -3.46 -15.13 17.75
C ARG A 70 -2.17 -15.55 18.45
N LEU A 71 -1.65 -14.72 19.34
CA LEU A 71 -0.43 -15.03 20.10
C LEU A 71 -0.73 -15.90 21.34
N LEU A 72 0.20 -16.79 21.68
CA LEU A 72 0.24 -17.57 22.90
C LEU A 72 1.67 -17.58 23.46
N LYS A 73 1.79 -17.79 24.78
CA LYS A 73 2.96 -17.44 25.63
C LYS A 73 3.21 -15.92 25.70
N THR A 74 2.77 -15.22 26.73
CA THR A 74 1.66 -15.50 27.67
C THR A 74 0.74 -14.27 27.67
N TYR A 75 0.10 -13.96 28.81
CA TYR A 75 -0.47 -12.64 29.04
C TYR A 75 -0.10 -12.00 30.39
N GLU A 76 1.03 -12.41 30.95
CA GLU A 76 1.82 -11.54 31.84
C GLU A 76 2.84 -10.76 30.99
N GLU A 77 3.55 -11.47 30.09
CA GLU A 77 4.43 -10.96 29.03
C GLU A 77 3.73 -10.06 27.99
N ASN A 78 2.39 -10.09 27.93
CA ASN A 78 1.56 -9.17 27.13
C ASN A 78 0.60 -8.30 28.00
N ALA A 79 0.54 -8.51 29.32
CA ALA A 79 -0.22 -7.77 30.35
C ALA A 79 -1.72 -7.43 30.11
N GLY A 80 -2.65 -8.26 30.63
CA GLY A 80 -4.10 -7.96 30.79
C GLY A 80 -5.17 -8.76 30.00
N TYR A 81 -4.90 -9.25 28.79
CA TYR A 81 -5.91 -9.64 27.77
C TYR A 81 -5.53 -10.91 26.93
N ASP A 82 -5.60 -10.82 25.58
CA ASP A 82 -5.36 -11.85 24.55
C ASP A 82 -5.06 -11.13 23.21
N VAL A 83 -3.94 -11.41 22.51
CA VAL A 83 -3.50 -10.59 21.35
C VAL A 83 -3.93 -11.24 20.05
N TRP A 84 -4.68 -10.48 19.28
CA TRP A 84 -5.10 -10.83 17.92
C TRP A 84 -4.56 -9.82 16.92
N LEU A 85 -3.99 -10.32 15.83
CA LEU A 85 -3.51 -9.56 14.69
C LEU A 85 -4.37 -9.93 13.48
N ALA A 86 -5.23 -9.01 13.07
CA ALA A 86 -6.11 -9.17 11.92
C ALA A 86 -5.40 -8.72 10.63
N ASN A 87 -5.81 -9.31 9.50
CA ASN A 87 -5.33 -8.91 8.18
C ASN A 87 -6.52 -8.57 7.27
N ASN A 88 -6.45 -7.39 6.66
CA ASN A 88 -7.45 -6.94 5.70
C ASN A 88 -7.44 -7.77 4.41
N ARG A 89 -8.62 -7.92 3.80
CA ARG A 89 -8.82 -8.52 2.48
C ARG A 89 -7.88 -7.95 1.43
N GLY A 90 -7.39 -8.81 0.53
CA GLY A 90 -6.49 -8.44 -0.57
C GLY A 90 -5.02 -8.23 -0.16
N THR A 91 -4.70 -8.17 1.13
CA THR A 91 -3.30 -8.25 1.59
C THR A 91 -2.75 -9.65 1.38
N THR A 92 -1.42 -9.78 1.30
CA THR A 92 -0.70 -11.06 1.08
C THR A 92 -1.19 -12.21 1.96
N TRP A 93 -1.67 -11.94 3.18
CA TRP A 93 -2.15 -12.95 4.12
C TRP A 93 -3.65 -13.26 4.01
N SER A 94 -4.45 -12.39 3.38
CA SER A 94 -5.92 -12.52 3.25
C SER A 94 -6.36 -12.39 1.78
N ARG A 95 -5.80 -13.22 0.89
CA ARG A 95 -6.13 -13.28 -0.56
C ARG A 95 -7.10 -14.41 -0.92
N GLU A 96 -7.94 -14.85 0.01
CA GLU A 96 -8.84 -15.98 -0.22
C GLU A 96 -10.30 -15.51 -0.20
N HIS A 97 -11.13 -16.16 -1.01
CA HIS A 97 -12.56 -15.92 -1.09
C HIS A 97 -13.27 -17.25 -1.44
N VAL A 98 -14.51 -17.43 -1.00
CA VAL A 98 -15.25 -18.71 -1.20
C VAL A 98 -15.56 -18.97 -2.69
N THR A 99 -15.93 -17.92 -3.43
CA THR A 99 -16.33 -17.99 -4.85
C THR A 99 -15.26 -17.54 -5.85
N TYR A 100 -14.67 -16.36 -5.66
CA TYR A 100 -13.74 -15.71 -6.60
C TYR A 100 -12.27 -16.01 -6.28
N THR A 101 -11.39 -15.88 -7.27
CA THR A 101 -9.94 -15.86 -7.09
C THR A 101 -9.39 -14.45 -7.22
N ASP A 102 -8.13 -14.23 -6.86
CA ASP A 102 -7.47 -12.93 -7.01
C ASP A 102 -7.16 -12.54 -8.47
N ASP A 103 -7.55 -13.38 -9.43
CA ASP A 103 -7.60 -13.06 -10.85
C ASP A 103 -8.92 -12.40 -11.28
N ASP A 104 -9.99 -12.49 -10.49
CA ASP A 104 -11.33 -11.97 -10.83
C ASP A 104 -11.49 -10.47 -10.55
N ASP A 105 -12.29 -9.74 -11.35
CA ASP A 105 -12.61 -8.32 -11.09
C ASP A 105 -13.35 -8.17 -9.75
N GLU A 106 -14.27 -9.08 -9.49
CA GLU A 106 -15.15 -9.12 -8.33
C GLU A 106 -14.38 -9.29 -7.03
N PHE A 107 -13.25 -10.01 -7.05
CA PHE A 107 -12.40 -10.17 -5.88
C PHE A 107 -11.79 -8.84 -5.41
N TRP A 108 -11.55 -7.90 -6.31
CA TRP A 108 -10.93 -6.61 -5.98
C TRP A 108 -11.95 -5.46 -5.84
N ASP A 109 -13.25 -5.76 -5.83
CA ASP A 109 -14.34 -4.77 -5.77
C ASP A 109 -14.65 -4.26 -4.34
N PHE A 110 -13.62 -4.01 -3.53
CA PHE A 110 -13.76 -3.52 -2.15
C PHE A 110 -13.05 -2.17 -1.92
N THR A 111 -13.42 -1.46 -0.85
CA THR A 111 -12.69 -0.27 -0.35
C THR A 111 -12.37 -0.39 1.14
N TRP A 112 -11.84 0.66 1.76
CA TRP A 112 -11.62 0.69 3.20
C TRP A 112 -12.94 0.46 3.97
N GLU A 113 -14.11 0.78 3.41
CA GLU A 113 -15.42 0.50 4.06
C GLU A 113 -15.65 -0.97 4.38
N ASP A 114 -14.98 -1.88 3.68
CA ASP A 114 -15.11 -3.33 3.83
C ASP A 114 -13.98 -3.93 4.72
N MET A 115 -13.15 -3.09 5.33
CA MET A 115 -11.94 -3.47 6.06
C MET A 115 -12.00 -3.19 7.56
N GLU A 116 -10.91 -3.49 8.26
CA GLU A 116 -10.68 -3.13 9.65
C GLU A 116 -9.53 -2.11 9.72
N GLU A 117 -9.87 -0.82 9.83
CA GLU A 117 -8.92 0.30 9.93
C GLU A 117 -9.47 1.42 10.81
N THR A 118 -8.64 2.41 11.19
CA THR A 118 -9.11 3.54 12.01
C THR A 118 -10.25 4.32 11.36
N THR A 119 -10.17 4.53 10.04
CA THR A 119 -11.23 5.15 9.22
C THR A 119 -12.56 4.42 9.38
N VAL A 120 -12.53 3.08 9.33
CA VAL A 120 -13.72 2.24 9.48
C VAL A 120 -14.27 2.30 10.88
N ALA A 121 -13.41 2.29 11.90
CA ALA A 121 -13.86 2.43 13.28
C ALA A 121 -14.56 3.79 13.51
N PHE A 122 -14.01 4.90 12.98
CA PHE A 122 -14.68 6.20 13.07
C PHE A 122 -16.03 6.22 12.34
N ALA A 123 -16.11 5.63 11.14
CA ALA A 123 -17.36 5.52 10.40
C ALA A 123 -18.36 4.61 11.15
N GLY A 124 -17.98 3.37 11.43
CA GLY A 124 -18.78 2.34 12.07
C GLY A 124 -19.33 2.76 13.42
N PHE A 125 -18.50 3.32 14.31
CA PHE A 125 -18.98 3.78 15.62
C PHE A 125 -19.92 4.98 15.53
N SER A 126 -19.99 5.69 14.39
CA SER A 126 -20.93 6.80 14.20
C SER A 126 -22.35 6.35 13.86
N PHE A 127 -22.53 5.20 13.19
CA PHE A 127 -23.84 4.72 12.75
C PHE A 127 -24.26 3.37 13.36
N ASP A 128 -23.34 2.57 13.89
CA ASP A 128 -23.61 1.31 14.58
C ASP A 128 -23.19 1.40 16.05
N GLN A 129 -24.15 1.77 16.90
CA GLN A 129 -23.94 1.89 18.33
C GLN A 129 -23.85 0.52 19.03
N GLU A 130 -24.34 -0.57 18.41
CA GLU A 130 -24.20 -1.90 18.99
C GLU A 130 -22.77 -2.42 18.81
N LEU A 131 -22.15 -2.15 17.65
CA LEU A 131 -20.72 -2.37 17.42
C LEU A 131 -19.87 -1.55 18.39
N ALA A 132 -20.16 -0.24 18.54
CA ALA A 132 -19.40 0.64 19.42
C ALA A 132 -19.36 0.14 20.88
N LYS A 133 -20.47 -0.44 21.37
CA LYS A 133 -20.55 -1.01 22.73
C LYS A 133 -19.68 -2.25 22.94
N GLN A 134 -19.29 -2.96 21.87
CA GLN A 134 -18.38 -4.11 21.98
C GLN A 134 -16.92 -3.69 22.20
N VAL A 135 -16.59 -2.41 21.99
CA VAL A 135 -15.22 -1.89 22.06
C VAL A 135 -15.03 -1.05 23.32
N SER A 136 -14.33 -1.61 24.31
CA SER A 136 -14.06 -0.92 25.58
C SER A 136 -13.13 0.29 25.43
N TYR A 137 -12.16 0.21 24.51
CA TYR A 137 -11.18 1.28 24.27
C TYR A 137 -10.70 1.26 22.81
N PHE A 138 -10.75 2.41 22.15
CA PHE A 138 -10.28 2.58 20.78
C PHE A 138 -9.02 3.45 20.73
N ALA A 139 -7.86 2.82 20.53
CA ALA A 139 -6.58 3.49 20.35
C ALA A 139 -6.32 3.74 18.85
N ALA A 140 -6.54 4.97 18.38
CA ALA A 140 -6.26 5.35 17.00
C ALA A 140 -4.84 5.94 16.86
N LEU A 141 -3.89 5.13 16.38
CA LEU A 141 -2.51 5.59 16.10
C LEU A 141 -2.45 6.16 14.68
N ALA A 142 -2.09 7.43 14.54
CA ALA A 142 -2.17 8.18 13.27
C ALA A 142 -3.58 8.09 12.63
N PRO A 143 -4.63 8.58 13.32
CA PRO A 143 -6.02 8.44 12.87
C PRO A 143 -6.24 9.10 11.50
N VAL A 144 -6.98 8.41 10.63
CA VAL A 144 -7.37 8.92 9.32
C VAL A 144 -8.89 9.05 9.25
N ALA A 145 -9.36 10.23 8.83
CA ALA A 145 -10.77 10.48 8.53
C ALA A 145 -10.86 11.43 7.32
N TRP A 146 -10.36 12.66 7.46
CA TRP A 146 -10.32 13.65 6.38
C TRP A 146 -8.94 13.71 5.74
N THR A 147 -8.87 13.50 4.42
CA THR A 147 -7.59 13.42 3.67
C THR A 147 -7.34 14.60 2.73
N GLY A 148 -8.21 15.61 2.66
CA GLY A 148 -8.03 16.75 1.74
C GLY A 148 -6.82 17.64 2.03
N HIS A 149 -6.28 17.60 3.25
CA HIS A 149 -5.06 18.32 3.64
C HIS A 149 -3.80 17.46 3.62
N LEU A 150 -3.85 16.26 3.01
CA LEU A 150 -2.73 15.35 2.92
C LEU A 150 -1.52 16.02 2.24
N THR A 151 -0.35 15.90 2.87
CA THR A 151 0.92 16.46 2.37
C THR A 151 1.73 15.46 1.54
N ALA A 152 1.39 14.16 1.61
CA ALA A 152 2.05 13.10 0.84
C ALA A 152 1.85 13.34 -0.67
N ARG A 153 2.93 13.77 -1.34
CA ARG A 153 2.91 14.21 -2.74
C ARG A 153 2.43 13.13 -3.70
N ILE A 154 2.78 11.88 -3.46
CA ILE A 154 2.39 10.76 -4.33
C ILE A 154 0.87 10.58 -4.37
N PHE A 155 0.22 10.46 -3.22
CA PHE A 155 -1.24 10.30 -3.13
C PHE A 155 -1.98 11.54 -3.59
N LYS A 156 -1.50 12.73 -3.24
CA LYS A 156 -2.08 13.98 -3.73
C LYS A 156 -2.01 14.06 -5.26
N THR A 157 -0.87 13.71 -5.85
CA THR A 157 -0.69 13.72 -7.30
C THR A 157 -1.61 12.69 -7.97
N MET A 158 -1.60 11.43 -7.51
CA MET A 158 -2.47 10.39 -8.05
C MET A 158 -3.96 10.78 -7.99
N ALA A 159 -4.37 11.45 -6.91
CA ALA A 159 -5.74 11.92 -6.76
C ALA A 159 -6.10 13.03 -7.75
N VAL A 160 -5.27 14.08 -7.87
CA VAL A 160 -5.57 15.23 -8.75
C VAL A 160 -5.40 14.91 -10.24
N THR A 161 -4.54 13.95 -10.59
CA THR A 161 -4.37 13.49 -11.99
C THR A 161 -5.37 12.42 -12.39
N HIS A 162 -6.27 12.02 -11.49
CA HIS A 162 -7.26 10.95 -11.71
C HIS A 162 -6.62 9.62 -12.13
N LEU A 163 -5.45 9.30 -11.58
CA LEU A 163 -4.75 8.07 -11.92
C LEU A 163 -5.53 6.82 -11.49
N ASP A 164 -6.33 6.95 -10.42
CA ASP A 164 -7.31 5.95 -9.99
C ASP A 164 -8.26 5.54 -11.13
N LYS A 165 -8.78 6.51 -11.88
CA LYS A 165 -9.68 6.24 -13.02
C LYS A 165 -8.94 5.59 -14.18
N LEU A 166 -7.70 6.01 -14.45
CA LEU A 166 -6.87 5.38 -15.48
C LEU A 166 -6.63 3.90 -15.15
N TYR A 167 -6.33 3.58 -13.90
CA TYR A 167 -6.10 2.20 -13.47
C TYR A 167 -7.35 1.33 -13.61
N GLN A 168 -8.51 1.87 -13.23
CA GLN A 168 -9.79 1.19 -13.45
C GLN A 168 -10.07 0.96 -14.94
N ILE A 169 -9.80 1.95 -15.81
CA ILE A 169 -9.99 1.81 -17.27
C ILE A 169 -9.04 0.77 -17.87
N LEU A 170 -7.81 0.70 -17.37
CA LEU A 170 -6.81 -0.29 -17.81
C LEU A 170 -7.06 -1.69 -17.22
N GLY A 171 -8.09 -1.87 -16.39
CA GLY A 171 -8.38 -3.14 -15.74
C GLY A 171 -7.32 -3.55 -14.72
N ILE A 172 -6.57 -2.61 -14.16
CA ILE A 172 -5.63 -2.88 -13.07
C ILE A 172 -6.47 -3.03 -11.80
N ARG A 173 -6.51 -4.26 -11.27
CA ARG A 173 -7.34 -4.65 -10.11
C ARG A 173 -6.61 -4.43 -8.78
N GLU A 174 -5.36 -4.87 -8.71
CA GLU A 174 -4.52 -4.82 -7.49
C GLU A 174 -3.56 -3.61 -7.49
N PHE A 175 -3.54 -2.89 -6.37
CA PHE A 175 -2.52 -1.90 -6.06
C PHE A 175 -1.46 -2.53 -5.14
N THR A 176 -0.34 -2.92 -5.74
CA THR A 176 0.79 -3.58 -5.05
C THR A 176 2.12 -3.20 -5.67
N THR A 177 3.20 -3.28 -4.90
CA THR A 177 4.57 -3.12 -5.44
C THR A 177 5.02 -4.31 -6.26
N LYS A 178 4.29 -5.43 -6.32
CA LYS A 178 4.61 -6.54 -7.25
C LYS A 178 4.26 -6.22 -8.71
N ASN A 179 3.40 -5.23 -8.96
CA ASN A 179 2.97 -4.87 -10.30
C ASN A 179 4.07 -4.01 -10.97
N LYS A 180 4.65 -4.49 -12.08
CA LYS A 180 5.72 -3.81 -12.82
C LYS A 180 5.36 -2.38 -13.24
N PHE A 181 4.11 -2.15 -13.64
CA PHE A 181 3.65 -0.81 -14.04
C PHE A 181 3.66 0.16 -12.84
N ILE A 182 3.22 -0.31 -11.67
CA ILE A 182 3.26 0.48 -10.43
C ILE A 182 4.72 0.70 -9.99
N GLN A 183 5.60 -0.30 -10.13
CA GLN A 183 7.03 -0.15 -9.83
C GLN A 183 7.70 0.91 -10.71
N GLU A 184 7.43 0.89 -12.02
CA GLU A 184 8.00 1.84 -12.98
C GLU A 184 7.48 3.27 -12.74
N LEU A 185 6.18 3.42 -12.46
CA LEU A 185 5.61 4.73 -12.14
C LEU A 185 6.16 5.27 -10.81
N VAL A 186 6.18 4.45 -9.76
CA VAL A 186 6.71 4.84 -8.45
C VAL A 186 8.20 5.13 -8.55
N GLY A 187 8.98 4.31 -9.24
CA GLY A 187 10.42 4.51 -9.45
C GLY A 187 10.75 5.75 -10.29
N GLY A 188 10.00 5.98 -11.37
CA GLY A 188 10.19 7.16 -12.23
C GLY A 188 9.76 8.48 -11.58
N PHE A 189 8.70 8.46 -10.76
CA PHE A 189 8.22 9.65 -10.04
C PHE A 189 9.03 9.94 -8.76
N ALA A 190 9.62 8.91 -8.14
CA ALA A 190 10.48 9.04 -6.95
C ALA A 190 11.79 9.76 -7.28
N CYS A 191 12.48 9.36 -8.34
CA CYS A 191 13.80 9.88 -8.69
C CYS A 191 13.79 11.27 -9.35
N THR A 192 12.62 11.80 -9.70
CA THR A 192 12.49 13.11 -10.38
C THR A 192 12.14 14.26 -9.43
N ILE A 193 11.83 13.98 -8.14
CA ILE A 193 11.23 14.98 -7.22
C ILE A 193 12.15 15.44 -6.07
N ALA A 194 13.12 14.62 -5.66
CA ALA A 194 14.32 15.09 -4.94
C ALA A 194 15.41 14.01 -4.97
N ASP A 195 16.66 14.43 -5.16
CA ASP A 195 17.83 13.54 -5.25
C ASP A 195 18.10 12.73 -3.97
N ASP A 196 17.67 13.23 -2.80
CA ASP A 196 17.81 12.54 -1.50
C ASP A 196 16.78 11.40 -1.29
N LEU A 197 15.79 11.28 -2.20
CA LEU A 197 14.66 10.34 -2.12
C LEU A 197 14.86 9.06 -2.97
N CYS A 198 16.10 8.68 -3.27
CA CYS A 198 16.45 7.29 -3.63
C CYS A 198 16.31 6.32 -2.44
N THR A 199 15.40 6.60 -1.50
CA THR A 199 15.17 5.91 -0.24
C THR A 199 13.84 5.16 -0.28
N SER A 200 13.84 3.96 0.30
CA SER A 200 12.76 2.96 0.38
C SER A 200 11.33 3.40 0.02
N ALA A 201 10.62 2.60 -0.78
CA ALA A 201 9.20 2.79 -1.15
C ALA A 201 8.28 3.15 0.05
N ILE A 202 8.64 2.70 1.25
CA ILE A 202 8.00 3.05 2.52
C ILE A 202 8.04 4.57 2.77
N THR A 203 9.20 5.21 2.65
CA THR A 203 9.39 6.65 2.88
C THR A 203 8.51 7.52 1.99
N MET A 204 8.22 7.07 0.76
CA MET A 204 7.32 7.79 -0.14
C MET A 204 5.87 7.78 0.34
N VAL A 205 5.47 6.71 1.02
CA VAL A 205 4.10 6.50 1.49
C VAL A 205 3.91 7.09 2.88
N VAL A 206 4.83 6.81 3.81
CA VAL A 206 4.70 7.16 5.24
C VAL A 206 5.53 8.39 5.66
N GLY A 207 6.41 8.88 4.79
CA GLY A 207 7.37 9.95 5.11
C GLY A 207 8.67 9.42 5.71
N SER A 208 9.69 10.29 5.74
CA SER A 208 10.97 9.99 6.41
C SER A 208 10.86 10.26 7.91
N SER A 209 11.56 9.45 8.70
CA SER A 209 11.65 9.63 10.15
C SER A 209 13.04 9.31 10.64
N VAL A 210 13.53 10.14 11.59
CA VAL A 210 14.81 9.91 12.27
C VAL A 210 14.76 8.72 13.22
N ASN A 211 13.56 8.27 13.60
CA ASN A 211 13.35 7.12 14.49
C ASN A 211 13.32 5.78 13.74
N THR A 212 13.46 5.79 12.41
CA THR A 212 13.48 4.57 11.60
C THR A 212 14.78 3.82 11.81
N ASN A 213 14.71 2.57 12.27
CA ASN A 213 15.87 1.69 12.29
C ASN A 213 16.26 1.31 10.85
N VAL A 214 17.22 2.05 10.29
CA VAL A 214 17.67 1.91 8.89
C VAL A 214 18.25 0.54 8.57
N SER A 215 18.81 -0.17 9.56
CA SER A 215 19.36 -1.51 9.38
C SER A 215 18.29 -2.56 9.07
N ARG A 216 17.01 -2.28 9.42
CA ARG A 216 15.87 -3.17 9.19
C ARG A 216 15.00 -2.80 7.98
N ILE A 217 15.40 -1.79 7.20
CA ILE A 217 14.64 -1.34 6.02
C ILE A 217 14.35 -2.48 5.04
N ALA A 218 15.29 -3.41 4.85
CA ALA A 218 15.08 -4.56 3.97
C ALA A 218 13.91 -5.45 4.44
N VAL A 219 13.75 -5.64 5.75
CA VAL A 219 12.61 -6.37 6.32
C VAL A 219 11.34 -5.59 6.06
N TYR A 220 11.31 -4.29 6.35
CA TYR A 220 10.09 -3.48 6.17
C TYR A 220 9.61 -3.49 4.71
N ILE A 221 10.51 -3.29 3.74
CA ILE A 221 10.14 -3.27 2.30
C ILE A 221 9.69 -4.66 1.84
N SER A 222 10.23 -5.74 2.42
CA SER A 222 9.80 -7.10 2.06
C SER A 222 8.36 -7.42 2.48
N GLN A 223 7.82 -6.69 3.47
CA GLN A 223 6.47 -6.90 4.00
C GLN A 223 5.49 -5.80 3.58
N THR A 224 5.97 -4.64 3.11
CA THR A 224 5.16 -3.46 2.82
C THR A 224 5.44 -2.89 1.43
N PRO A 225 4.41 -2.57 0.63
CA PRO A 225 2.98 -2.78 0.88
C PRO A 225 2.55 -4.24 0.70
N ALA A 226 1.61 -4.69 1.53
CA ALA A 226 1.10 -6.06 1.51
C ALA A 226 0.04 -6.32 0.40
N GLY A 227 -0.47 -5.26 -0.25
CA GLY A 227 -1.49 -5.30 -1.31
C GLY A 227 -2.83 -4.71 -0.88
N THR A 228 -3.52 -4.03 -1.81
CA THR A 228 -4.90 -3.53 -1.67
C THR A 228 -5.56 -3.41 -3.04
N SER A 229 -6.86 -3.13 -3.12
CA SER A 229 -7.55 -2.91 -4.41
C SER A 229 -7.27 -1.52 -4.97
N VAL A 230 -7.29 -1.40 -6.30
CA VAL A 230 -7.31 -0.10 -6.98
C VAL A 230 -8.56 0.70 -6.61
N LYS A 231 -9.69 0.03 -6.36
CA LYS A 231 -10.93 0.68 -5.89
C LYS A 231 -10.74 1.35 -4.53
N ASN A 232 -10.00 0.74 -3.60
CA ASN A 232 -9.64 1.38 -2.33
C ASN A 232 -8.80 2.65 -2.55
N MET A 233 -7.83 2.59 -3.45
CA MET A 233 -7.04 3.78 -3.83
C MET A 233 -7.90 4.88 -4.47
N ALA A 234 -8.89 4.49 -5.27
CA ALA A 234 -9.85 5.42 -5.84
C ALA A 234 -10.73 6.08 -4.78
N HIS A 235 -11.11 5.35 -3.74
CA HIS A 235 -11.87 5.90 -2.62
C HIS A 235 -11.06 6.97 -1.87
N TYR A 236 -9.81 6.67 -1.52
CA TYR A 236 -8.93 7.69 -0.94
C TYR A 236 -8.73 8.90 -1.88
N ALA A 237 -8.65 8.67 -3.19
CA ALA A 237 -8.53 9.75 -4.17
C ALA A 237 -9.78 10.64 -4.23
N GLN A 238 -10.99 10.09 -4.09
CA GLN A 238 -12.23 10.87 -3.96
C GLN A 238 -12.19 11.76 -2.72
N ASN A 239 -11.90 11.18 -1.55
CA ASN A 239 -11.84 11.91 -0.28
C ASN A 239 -10.77 13.01 -0.29
N ILE A 240 -9.63 12.81 -0.98
CA ILE A 240 -8.60 13.84 -1.17
C ILE A 240 -9.11 14.98 -2.06
N ARG A 241 -9.75 14.66 -3.19
CA ARG A 241 -10.22 15.67 -4.17
C ARG A 241 -11.35 16.51 -3.61
N ASP A 242 -12.32 15.85 -3.00
CA ASP A 242 -13.55 16.49 -2.53
C ASP A 242 -13.37 17.08 -1.13
N ASN A 243 -12.26 16.74 -0.46
CA ASN A 243 -11.98 17.06 0.93
C ASN A 243 -13.17 16.66 1.79
N THR A 244 -13.49 15.37 1.78
CA THR A 244 -14.63 14.79 2.50
C THR A 244 -14.19 13.56 3.29
N PHE A 245 -15.01 13.21 4.29
CA PHE A 245 -15.04 11.88 4.86
C PHE A 245 -16.41 11.27 4.52
N ALA A 246 -16.47 10.60 3.36
CA ALA A 246 -17.70 10.09 2.77
C ALA A 246 -17.48 8.68 2.24
N SER A 247 -18.60 8.00 1.96
CA SER A 247 -18.61 6.68 1.32
C SER A 247 -18.17 6.73 -0.14
N TYR A 248 -17.80 5.56 -0.68
CA TYR A 248 -17.29 5.48 -2.03
C TYR A 248 -18.33 5.95 -3.06
N ASP A 249 -17.98 6.94 -3.87
CA ASP A 249 -18.83 7.39 -4.97
C ASP A 249 -18.64 6.46 -6.18
N TYR A 250 -19.63 5.63 -6.46
CA TYR A 250 -19.67 4.73 -7.62
C TYR A 250 -19.89 5.48 -8.95
N GLY A 251 -20.18 6.79 -8.89
CA GLY A 251 -20.57 7.62 -10.01
C GLY A 251 -21.99 7.31 -10.50
N CYS A 252 -22.52 8.19 -11.36
CA CYS A 252 -23.82 7.97 -11.98
C CYS A 252 -23.71 6.99 -13.17
N LYS A 253 -24.29 5.79 -13.05
CA LYS A 253 -24.57 4.93 -14.21
C LYS A 253 -25.73 5.53 -15.03
N CYS A 254 -25.49 6.62 -15.77
CA CYS A 254 -26.50 7.20 -16.65
C CYS A 254 -26.89 6.20 -17.76
N LYS A 255 -28.06 5.55 -17.62
CA LYS A 255 -28.73 4.91 -18.75
C LYS A 255 -29.31 6.02 -19.65
N ARG A 256 -28.47 6.58 -20.54
CA ARG A 256 -28.82 7.66 -21.51
C ARG A 256 -30.09 7.41 -22.33
N LYS A 257 -30.58 6.17 -22.45
CA LYS A 257 -31.80 5.83 -23.21
C LYS A 257 -33.14 6.15 -22.51
N LYS A 258 -33.17 6.56 -21.24
CA LYS A 258 -34.45 6.79 -20.51
C LYS A 258 -34.65 8.18 -19.89
N GLY A 259 -33.75 9.15 -20.13
CA GLY A 259 -33.94 10.52 -19.64
C GLY A 259 -34.12 10.65 -18.12
N LEU A 260 -33.69 9.65 -17.36
CA LEU A 260 -33.77 9.59 -15.91
C LEU A 260 -32.35 9.37 -15.40
N ASP A 261 -31.80 10.40 -14.74
CA ASP A 261 -30.57 10.30 -13.98
C ASP A 261 -30.84 9.47 -12.72
N LYS A 262 -30.90 8.15 -12.89
CA LYS A 262 -30.76 7.23 -11.76
C LYS A 262 -29.27 7.07 -11.50
N CYS A 263 -28.68 8.01 -10.78
CA CYS A 263 -27.48 7.70 -10.00
C CYS A 263 -27.93 6.59 -9.04
N SER A 264 -27.32 5.40 -9.12
CA SER A 264 -27.62 4.40 -8.11
C SER A 264 -27.07 4.96 -6.82
N GLU A 265 -27.95 5.39 -5.92
CA GLU A 265 -27.58 5.46 -4.52
C GLU A 265 -26.97 4.11 -4.15
N SER A 266 -25.77 4.20 -3.58
CA SER A 266 -25.10 3.23 -2.72
C SER A 266 -25.92 1.98 -2.40
N LYS A 267 -25.31 0.81 -2.62
CA LYS A 267 -25.55 -0.27 -1.67
C LYS A 267 -24.80 0.03 -0.39
#